data_AF-A0A958MDS5-F1
#
_entry.id   AF-A0A958MDS5-F1
#
_cell.length_a   1.000
_cell.length_b   1.000
_cell.length_c   1.000
_cell.angle_alpha   90.00
_cell.angle_beta   90.00
_cell.angle_gamma   90.00
#
_symmetry.space_group_name_H-M   'P 1'
#
loop_
_entity.id
_entity.type
_entity.pdbx_description
1 polymer ?
#
loop_
_entity_poly.entity_id
_entity_poly.type
_entity_poly.pdbx_seq_one_letter_code
_entity_poly.pdbx_strand_id
1 'polypeptide(L)'
;MLSRWIHSLHHILHRPSQVFFLAAVMTFLFLIFDGSLWKFWNLQRSQEQMQVRMEDLEEQAKKLEFKIHQAKNLTYIERQATDQFDYVREGDLIFVFSE
;
A
#
# COMPACT_ATOMS: atom_id res chain seq x y z
N MET A 1 -5.66 19.21 50.08
CA MET A 1 -4.88 18.22 49.29
C MET A 1 -3.84 18.87 48.36
N LEU A 2 -4.11 20.03 47.73
CA LEU A 2 -3.13 20.74 46.90
C LEU A 2 -1.88 21.26 47.64
N SER A 3 -2.00 21.68 48.91
CA SER A 3 -0.85 22.24 49.66
C SER A 3 0.26 21.21 49.95
N ARG A 4 -0.07 19.91 50.05
CA ARG A 4 0.93 18.83 50.22
C ARG A 4 1.75 18.58 48.95
N TRP A 5 1.16 18.84 47.78
CA TRP A 5 1.85 18.75 46.49
C TRP A 5 2.87 19.88 46.32
N ILE A 6 2.53 21.10 46.73
CA ILE A 6 3.41 22.28 46.62
C ILE A 6 4.65 22.14 47.54
N HIS A 7 4.47 21.66 48.77
CA HIS A 7 5.61 21.42 49.67
C HIS A 7 6.51 20.26 49.19
N SER A 8 5.94 19.22 48.59
CA SER A 8 6.72 18.11 48.02
C SER A 8 7.51 18.56 46.78
N LEU A 9 6.93 19.42 45.96
CA LEU A 9 7.61 20.08 44.83
C LEU A 9 8.80 20.93 45.31
N HIS A 10 8.64 21.69 46.39
CA HIS A 10 9.70 22.53 46.93
C HIS A 10 10.89 21.71 47.48
N HIS A 11 10.64 20.53 48.03
CA HIS A 11 11.68 19.63 48.52
C HIS A 11 12.40 18.88 47.38
N ILE A 12 11.67 18.54 46.30
CA ILE A 12 12.24 17.97 45.08
C ILE A 12 13.09 18.99 44.32
N LEU A 13 12.68 20.26 44.30
CA LEU A 13 13.41 21.34 43.61
C LEU A 13 14.77 21.65 44.26
N HIS A 14 14.93 21.37 45.56
CA HIS A 14 16.17 21.60 46.30
C HIS A 14 17.25 20.53 46.06
N ARG A 15 16.94 19.42 45.36
CA ARG A 15 17.90 18.37 44.97
C ARG A 15 18.00 18.28 43.44
N PRO A 16 18.94 19.01 42.81
CA PRO A 16 19.04 19.11 41.35
C PRO A 16 19.27 17.76 40.65
N SER A 17 19.89 16.79 41.33
CA SER A 17 20.10 15.45 40.79
C SER A 17 18.80 14.66 40.60
N GLN A 18 17.81 14.85 41.46
CA GLN A 18 16.51 14.17 41.37
C GLN A 18 15.65 14.76 40.25
N VAL A 19 15.69 16.09 40.09
CA VAL A 19 15.01 16.78 38.98
C VAL A 19 15.63 16.39 37.64
N PHE A 20 16.96 16.31 37.56
CA PHE A 20 17.66 15.85 36.37
C PHE A 20 17.24 14.44 35.97
N PHE A 21 17.19 13.51 36.92
CA PHE A 21 16.78 12.14 36.64
C PHE A 21 15.31 12.04 36.22
N LEU A 22 14.42 12.80 36.87
CA LEU A 22 13.00 12.86 36.52
C LEU A 22 12.80 13.41 35.11
N ALA A 23 13.50 14.50 34.76
CA ALA A 23 13.45 15.10 33.42
C ALA A 23 14.03 14.14 32.38
N ALA A 24 15.16 13.49 32.65
CA ALA A 24 15.78 12.53 31.76
C ALA A 24 14.86 11.33 31.48
N VAL A 25 14.24 10.77 32.51
CA VAL A 25 13.28 9.67 32.36
C VAL A 25 12.04 10.13 31.58
N MET A 26 11.53 11.33 31.86
CA MET A 26 10.36 11.86 31.14
C MET A 26 10.67 12.11 29.67
N THR A 27 11.83 12.70 29.33
CA THR A 27 12.28 12.90 27.95
C THR A 27 12.51 11.57 27.25
N PHE A 28 13.08 10.59 27.93
CA PHE A 28 13.32 9.25 27.36
C PHE A 28 12.00 8.53 27.05
N LEU A 29 11.04 8.60 27.97
CA LEU A 29 9.69 8.09 27.74
C LEU A 29 9.01 8.82 26.59
N PHE A 30 9.12 10.15 26.53
CA PHE A 30 8.55 10.94 25.45
C PHE A 30 9.15 10.57 24.10
N LEU A 31 10.47 10.37 24.01
CA LEU A 31 11.15 9.95 22.78
C LEU A 31 10.71 8.55 22.31
N ILE A 32 10.48 7.63 23.25
CA ILE A 32 9.96 6.29 22.96
C ILE A 32 8.49 6.38 22.49
N PHE A 33 7.68 7.21 23.14
CA PHE A 33 6.27 7.41 22.81
C PHE A 33 6.02 8.21 21.52
N ASP A 34 6.90 9.16 21.19
CA ASP A 34 6.86 9.94 19.94
C ASP A 34 7.02 9.04 18.70
N GLY A 35 7.31 7.76 18.92
CA GLY A 35 7.15 6.73 17.91
C GLY A 35 8.23 6.81 16.85
N SER A 36 9.34 7.52 17.09
CA SER A 36 10.48 7.63 16.18
C SER A 36 11.03 6.24 15.77
N LEU A 37 11.17 5.34 16.74
CA LEU A 37 11.59 3.96 16.51
C LEU A 37 10.55 3.17 15.68
N TRP A 38 9.27 3.42 15.94
CA TRP A 38 8.18 2.76 15.22
C TRP A 38 8.03 3.28 13.79
N LYS A 39 8.23 4.59 13.61
CA LYS A 39 8.22 5.28 12.32
C LYS A 39 9.38 4.81 11.46
N PHE A 40 10.58 4.64 12.03
CA PHE A 40 11.73 4.09 11.31
C PHE A 40 11.47 2.65 10.84
N TRP A 41 10.96 1.79 11.71
CA TRP A 41 10.65 0.41 11.35
C TRP A 41 9.53 0.31 10.31
N ASN A 42 8.51 1.16 10.42
CA ASN A 42 7.42 1.22 9.46
C ASN A 42 7.87 1.78 8.11
N LEU A 43 8.85 2.69 8.08
CA LEU A 43 9.39 3.26 6.84
C LEU A 43 10.07 2.19 5.99
N GLN A 44 10.88 1.34 6.63
CA GLN A 44 11.57 0.25 5.95
C GLN A 44 10.58 -0.80 5.44
N ARG A 45 9.58 -1.17 6.24
CA ARG A 45 8.52 -2.10 5.81
C ARG A 45 7.65 -1.50 4.69
N SER A 46 7.42 -0.19 4.70
CA SER A 46 6.68 0.50 3.64
C SER A 46 7.45 0.51 2.33
N GLN A 47 8.78 0.59 2.36
CA GLN A 47 9.61 0.55 1.16
C GLN A 47 9.49 -0.80 0.44
N GLU A 48 9.54 -1.91 1.17
CA GLU A 48 9.36 -3.26 0.62
C GLU A 48 7.96 -3.43 -0.01
N GLN A 49 6.91 -2.93 0.66
CA GLN A 49 5.55 -2.98 0.12
C GLN A 49 5.38 -2.12 -1.13
N MET A 50 6.08 -0.98 -1.23
CA MET A 50 6.04 -0.14 -2.42
C MET A 50 6.71 -0.81 -3.62
N GLN A 51 7.84 -1.50 -3.43
CA GLN A 51 8.49 -2.25 -4.51
C GLN A 51 7.60 -3.35 -5.07
N VAL A 52 6.99 -4.16 -4.20
CA VAL A 52 6.08 -5.24 -4.64
C VAL A 52 4.90 -4.68 -5.43
N ARG A 53 4.34 -3.53 -5.01
CA ARG A 53 3.25 -2.87 -5.75
C ARG A 53 3.69 -2.32 -7.10
N MET A 54 4.93 -1.82 -7.21
CA MET A 54 5.46 -1.33 -8.48
C MET A 54 5.62 -2.47 -9.48
N GLU A 55 6.15 -3.62 -9.03
CA GLU A 55 6.28 -4.81 -9.88
C GLU A 55 4.92 -5.34 -10.35
N ASP A 56 3.94 -5.45 -9.44
CA ASP A 56 2.58 -5.88 -9.78
C ASP A 56 1.89 -4.92 -10.78
N LEU A 57 2.04 -3.60 -10.57
CA LEU A 57 1.50 -2.60 -11.50
C LEU A 57 2.16 -2.67 -12.89
N GLU A 58 3.47 -2.92 -12.95
CA GLU A 58 4.17 -3.07 -14.22
C GLU A 58 3.72 -4.33 -14.97
N GLU A 59 3.52 -5.45 -14.25
CA GLU A 59 2.99 -6.68 -14.83
C GLU A 59 1.56 -6.49 -15.35
N GLN A 60 0.71 -5.79 -14.59
CA GLN A 60 -0.64 -5.46 -15.01
C GLN A 60 -0.66 -4.54 -16.24
N ALA A 61 0.23 -3.54 -16.29
CA ALA A 61 0.37 -2.66 -17.44
C ALA A 61 0.77 -3.43 -18.71
N LYS A 62 1.76 -4.33 -18.60
CA LYS A 62 2.19 -5.21 -19.71
C LYS A 62 1.06 -6.12 -20.19
N LYS A 63 0.31 -6.74 -19.27
CA LYS A 63 -0.86 -7.56 -19.62
C LYS A 63 -1.94 -6.75 -20.32
N LEU A 64 -2.18 -5.52 -19.88
CA LEU A 64 -3.17 -4.64 -20.49
C LEU A 64 -2.72 -4.19 -21.89
N GLU A 65 -1.45 -3.83 -22.05
CA GLU A 65 -0.87 -3.48 -23.34
C GLU A 65 -0.98 -4.63 -24.36
N PHE A 66 -0.70 -5.86 -23.91
CA PHE A 66 -0.89 -7.05 -24.74
C PHE A 66 -2.36 -7.24 -25.18
N LYS A 67 -3.32 -7.05 -24.26
CA LYS A 67 -4.75 -7.09 -24.59
C LYS A 67 -5.17 -5.99 -25.56
N ILE A 68 -4.64 -4.77 -25.39
CA ILE A 68 -4.89 -3.66 -26.32
C ILE A 68 -4.31 -3.98 -27.70
N HIS A 69 -3.12 -4.59 -27.76
CA HIS A 69 -2.52 -5.02 -29.01
C HIS A 69 -3.34 -6.11 -29.70
N GLN A 70 -3.84 -7.10 -28.95
CA GLN A 70 -4.77 -8.10 -29.48
C GLN A 70 -6.08 -7.48 -29.99
N ALA A 71 -6.68 -6.55 -29.24
CA ALA A 71 -7.91 -5.88 -29.63
C ALA A 71 -7.73 -4.94 -30.84
N LYS A 72 -6.55 -4.34 -31.03
CA LYS A 72 -6.25 -3.51 -32.20
C LYS A 72 -6.11 -4.31 -33.50
N ASN A 73 -5.85 -5.62 -33.42
CA ASN A 73 -5.84 -6.47 -34.60
C ASN A 73 -7.29 -6.81 -34.97
N LEU A 74 -7.84 -6.12 -35.98
CA LEU A 74 -9.20 -6.31 -36.49
C LEU A 74 -9.54 -7.79 -36.74
N THR A 75 -8.55 -8.56 -37.20
CA THR A 75 -8.64 -10.00 -37.47
C THR A 75 -8.93 -10.84 -36.22
N TYR A 76 -8.52 -10.40 -35.03
CA TYR A 76 -8.79 -11.10 -33.76
C TYR A 76 -10.23 -10.86 -33.29
N ILE A 77 -10.74 -9.63 -33.44
CA ILE A 77 -12.14 -9.31 -33.14
C ILE A 77 -13.08 -10.08 -34.07
N GLU A 78 -12.76 -10.11 -35.37
CA GLU A 78 -13.54 -10.87 -36.36
C GLU A 78 -13.57 -12.36 -36.02
N ARG A 79 -12.42 -12.95 -35.67
CA ARG A 79 -12.36 -14.35 -35.27
C ARG A 79 -13.12 -14.63 -33.97
N GLN A 80 -13.03 -13.77 -32.97
CA GLN A 80 -13.82 -13.92 -31.74
C GLN A 80 -15.33 -13.75 -31.99
N ALA A 81 -15.74 -12.86 -32.89
CA ALA A 81 -17.13 -12.68 -33.24
C ALA A 81 -17.71 -13.91 -33.96
N THR A 82 -16.95 -14.50 -34.88
CA THR A 82 -17.33 -15.76 -35.54
C THR A 82 -17.34 -16.92 -34.55
N ASP A 83 -16.33 -17.06 -33.69
CA ASP A 83 -16.18 -18.21 -32.78
C ASP A 83 -17.15 -18.17 -31.57
N GLN A 84 -17.49 -16.99 -31.01
CA GLN A 84 -18.36 -16.88 -29.82
C GLN A 84 -19.83 -16.60 -30.13
N PHE A 85 -20.12 -15.97 -31.27
CA PHE A 85 -21.45 -15.45 -31.57
C PHE A 85 -22.00 -15.97 -32.91
N ASP A 86 -21.31 -16.92 -33.55
CA ASP A 86 -21.63 -17.45 -34.88
C ASP A 86 -21.88 -16.33 -35.92
N TYR A 87 -21.20 -15.19 -35.76
CA TYR A 87 -21.31 -14.09 -36.71
C TYR A 87 -20.59 -14.45 -38.01
N VAL A 88 -21.36 -14.50 -39.10
CA VAL A 88 -20.91 -14.75 -40.47
C VAL A 88 -21.02 -13.47 -41.29
N ARG A 89 -20.05 -13.22 -42.18
CA ARG A 89 -20.08 -12.08 -43.10
C ARG A 89 -21.00 -12.34 -44.29
N GLU A 90 -21.43 -11.27 -44.95
CA GLU A 90 -22.08 -11.37 -46.26
C GLU A 90 -21.10 -12.01 -47.27
N GLY A 91 -21.37 -13.26 -47.64
CA GLY A 91 -20.55 -14.05 -48.56
C GLY A 91 -19.94 -15.32 -47.95
N ASP A 92 -20.07 -15.56 -46.65
CA ASP A 92 -19.56 -16.77 -46.01
C ASP A 92 -20.43 -18.00 -46.32
N LEU A 93 -19.79 -19.11 -46.66
CA LEU A 93 -20.44 -20.39 -46.97
C LEU A 93 -20.77 -21.15 -45.69
N ILE A 94 -22.06 -21.19 -45.34
CA ILE A 94 -22.56 -21.97 -44.20
C ILE A 94 -22.90 -23.38 -44.69
N PHE A 95 -22.19 -24.38 -44.17
CA PHE A 95 -22.51 -25.79 -44.42
C PHE A 95 -23.52 -26.29 -43.38
N VAL A 96 -24.78 -26.45 -43.81
CA VAL A 96 -25.80 -27.12 -43.00
C VAL A 96 -25.78 -28.60 -43.33
N PHE A 97 -25.34 -29.42 -42.39
CA PHE A 97 -25.43 -30.87 -42.51
C PHE A 97 -26.78 -31.32 -41.91
N SER A 98 -27.68 -31.83 -42.74
CA SER A 98 -28.87 -32.56 -42.27
C SER A 98 -28.48 -34.00 -41.92
N GLU A 99 -29.03 -34.52 -40.81
CA GLU A 99 -28.90 -35.95 -40.45
C GLU A 99 -29.43 -36.90 -41.53
#